data_AF-A0A0B8NYM3-F1
#
_entry.id   AF-A0A0B8NYM3-F1
#
_cell.length_a   1.000
_cell.length_b   1.000
_cell.length_c   1.000
_cell.angle_alpha   90.00
_cell.angle_beta   90.00
_cell.angle_gamma   90.00
#
_symmetry.space_group_name_H-M   'P 1'
#
loop_
_entity.id
_entity.type
_entity.pdbx_description
1 polymer ?
#
loop_
_entity_poly.entity_id
_entity_poly.type
_entity_poly.pdbx_seq_one_letter_code
_entity_poly.pdbx_strand_id
1 'polypeptide(L)' 'MSFTLEQVEQDMYIRLRGSNNEKGTPGYVDLEGNPVIDLEKTESDPNVVAWKDLWFYSNPIFITAN' A
#
# COMPACT_ATOMS: atom_id res chain seq x y z
N MET A 1 9.07 -8.67 -13.70
CA MET A 1 8.06 -9.20 -12.77
C MET A 1 6.72 -9.08 -13.45
N SER A 2 5.91 -10.14 -13.46
CA SER A 2 4.56 -10.16 -14.04
C SER A 2 3.58 -10.67 -12.99
N PHE A 3 2.36 -10.15 -13.01
CA PHE A 3 1.27 -10.59 -12.15
C PHE A 3 0.06 -10.88 -13.04
N THR A 4 -0.54 -12.05 -12.89
CA THR A 4 -1.76 -12.43 -13.61
C THR A 4 -2.93 -12.34 -12.65
N LEU A 5 -3.98 -11.62 -13.06
CA LEU A 5 -5.22 -11.52 -12.30
C LEU A 5 -6.17 -12.62 -12.80
N GLU A 6 -6.41 -13.63 -11.96
CA GLU A 6 -7.34 -14.71 -12.25
C GLU A 6 -8.78 -14.29 -11.87
N GLN A 7 -9.79 -14.94 -12.45
CA GLN A 7 -11.20 -14.83 -12.04
C GLN A 7 -11.78 -13.39 -12.06
N VAL A 8 -11.57 -12.66 -13.16
CA VAL A 8 -12.19 -11.34 -13.38
C VAL A 8 -13.66 -11.53 -13.82
N GLU A 9 -14.55 -11.73 -12.85
CA GLU A 9 -15.99 -12.00 -13.08
C GLU A 9 -16.87 -10.73 -13.10
N GLN A 10 -16.32 -9.59 -12.67
CA GLN A 10 -17.02 -8.31 -12.63
C GLN A 10 -16.07 -7.15 -12.95
N ASP A 11 -16.64 -6.04 -13.42
CA ASP A 11 -15.90 -4.80 -13.65
C ASP A 11 -15.20 -4.34 -12.37
N MET A 12 -13.93 -3.94 -12.50
CA MET A 12 -13.11 -3.52 -11.38
C MET A 12 -12.02 -2.55 -11.82
N TYR A 13 -11.24 -2.05 -10.88
CA TYR A 13 -9.99 -1.36 -11.17
C TYR A 13 -8.90 -1.84 -10.22
N ILE A 14 -7.66 -1.76 -10.68
CA ILE A 14 -6.49 -2.00 -9.84
C ILE A 14 -5.66 -0.73 -9.73
N ARG A 15 -4.93 -0.62 -8.61
CA ARG A 15 -3.90 0.40 -8.40
C ARG A 15 -2.67 -0.29 -7.86
N LEU A 16 -1.52 0.08 -8.39
CA LEU A 16 -0.27 -0.27 -7.75
C LEU A 16 -0.08 0.71 -6.60
N ARG A 17 0.22 0.18 -5.41
CA ARG A 17 0.64 0.99 -4.26
C ARG A 17 2.06 0.62 -3.86
N GLY A 18 2.75 1.55 -3.20
CA GLY A 18 4.08 1.31 -2.62
C GLY A 18 4.33 2.23 -1.43
N SER A 19 5.32 1.87 -0.61
CA SER A 19 5.81 2.68 0.49
C SER A 19 7.34 2.75 0.43
N ASN A 20 7.92 3.75 1.08
CA ASN A 20 9.36 3.83 1.34
C ASN A 20 9.83 2.82 2.41
N ASN A 21 8.92 2.18 3.15
CA ASN A 21 9.25 1.19 4.18
C ASN A 21 9.34 -0.23 3.60
N GLU A 22 10.36 -0.98 4.04
CA GLU A 22 10.47 -2.42 3.75
C GLU A 22 9.37 -3.20 4.48
N LYS A 23 8.93 -4.33 3.92
CA LYS A 23 7.92 -5.18 4.57
C LYS A 23 8.38 -5.61 5.96
N GLY A 24 7.48 -5.52 6.94
CA GLY A 24 7.75 -5.84 8.34
C GLY A 24 8.44 -4.74 9.14
N THR A 25 8.57 -3.52 8.61
CA THR A 25 9.10 -2.38 9.38
C THR A 25 8.16 -2.07 10.56
N PRO A 26 8.60 -2.24 11.82
CA PRO A 26 7.74 -2.09 13.00
C PRO A 26 7.11 -0.70 13.10
N GLY A 27 5.78 -0.65 13.33
CA GLY A 27 5.02 0.59 13.45
C GLY A 27 4.67 1.28 12.12
N TYR A 28 5.02 0.69 10.97
CA TYR A 28 4.71 1.25 9.64
C TYR A 28 4.04 0.25 8.71
N VAL A 29 4.65 -0.92 8.48
CA VAL A 29 4.11 -1.95 7.60
C VAL A 29 4.25 -3.35 8.19
N ASP A 30 3.21 -4.17 8.01
CA ASP A 30 3.24 -5.56 8.43
C ASP A 30 4.15 -6.42 7.52
N LEU A 31 4.27 -7.71 7.84
CA LEU A 31 5.08 -8.68 7.08
C LEU A 31 4.61 -8.85 5.61
N GLU A 32 3.36 -8.51 5.30
CA GLU A 32 2.79 -8.60 3.96
C GLU A 32 2.99 -7.29 3.17
N GLY A 33 3.29 -6.19 3.86
CA GLY A 33 3.48 -4.84 3.34
C GLY A 33 2.21 -3.98 3.40
N ASN A 34 1.24 -4.32 4.23
CA ASN A 34 0.07 -3.48 4.49
C ASN A 34 0.40 -2.41 5.54
N PRO A 35 -0.25 -1.23 5.48
CA PRO A 35 -0.12 -0.21 6.51
C PRO A 35 -0.63 -0.72 7.86
N VAL A 36 0.09 -0.40 8.93
CA VAL A 36 -0.38 -0.61 10.31
C VAL A 36 -1.01 0.67 10.87
N ILE A 37 -1.75 0.56 11.97
CA ILE A 37 -2.40 1.71 12.59
C ILE A 37 -1.38 2.63 13.28
N ASP A 38 -1.59 3.94 13.20
CA ASP A 38 -0.69 4.96 13.76
C ASP A 38 -0.46 4.85 15.27
N LEU A 39 -1.32 4.14 16.01
CA LEU A 39 -1.16 3.92 17.46
C LEU A 39 0.10 3.13 17.82
N GLU A 40 0.71 2.45 16.84
CA GLU A 40 1.97 1.72 17.01
C GLU A 40 3.21 2.61 16.80
N LYS A 41 3.05 3.86 16.37
CA LYS A 41 4.15 4.77 16.09
C LYS A 41 4.67 5.40 17.38
N THR A 42 5.99 5.41 17.54
CA THR A 42 6.68 5.98 18.70
C THR A 42 7.12 7.43 18.51
N GLU A 43 7.06 7.94 17.27
CA GLU A 43 7.37 9.32 16.92
C GLU A 43 6.12 10.20 17.03
N SER A 44 6.27 11.40 17.60
CA SER A 44 5.15 12.32 17.86
C SER A 44 5.13 13.56 16.98
N ASP A 45 6.26 13.91 16.34
CA ASP A 45 6.31 15.02 15.38
C ASP A 45 5.61 14.62 14.07
N PRO A 46 4.49 15.27 13.70
CA PRO A 46 3.73 14.92 12.49
C PRO A 46 4.55 15.05 11.20
N ASN A 47 5.50 16.00 11.12
CA ASN A 47 6.33 16.17 9.94
C ASN A 47 7.31 15.00 9.79
N VAL A 48 7.91 14.56 10.90
CA VAL A 48 8.83 13.42 10.89
C VAL A 48 8.08 12.13 10.57
N VAL A 49 6.88 11.92 11.14
CA VAL A 49 6.04 10.75 10.84
C VAL A 49 5.65 10.72 9.37
N ALA A 50 5.23 11.84 8.79
CA ALA A 50 4.80 11.90 7.39
C ALA A 50 5.92 11.53 6.41
N TRP A 51 7.16 11.95 6.68
CA TRP A 51 8.32 11.58 5.84
C TRP A 51 8.77 10.14 6.04
N LYS A 52 8.60 9.56 7.24
CA LYS A 52 8.94 8.16 7.53
C LYS A 52 7.91 7.20 6.94
N ASP A 53 6.65 7.60 6.80
CA ASP A 53 5.54 6.76 6.34
C ASP A 53 4.91 7.26 5.03
N LEU A 54 5.70 7.27 3.96
CA LEU A 54 5.27 7.75 2.66
C LEU A 54 4.59 6.63 1.87
N TRP A 55 3.44 6.96 1.26
CA TRP A 55 2.68 6.06 0.42
C TRP A 55 2.45 6.64 -0.98
N PHE A 56 2.58 5.78 -1.98
CA PHE A 56 2.36 6.12 -3.38
C PHE A 56 1.25 5.25 -3.95
N TYR A 57 0.48 5.83 -4.85
CA TYR A 57 -0.56 5.11 -5.59
C TYR A 57 -0.47 5.49 -7.05
N SER A 58 -0.51 4.49 -7.93
CA SER A 58 -0.68 4.72 -9.35
C SER A 58 -2.05 5.31 -9.65
N ASN A 59 -2.20 5.83 -10.86
CA ASN A 59 -3.53 6.04 -11.44
C ASN A 59 -4.27 4.69 -11.53
N PRO A 60 -5.61 4.70 -11.43
CA PRO A 60 -6.40 3.50 -11.60
C PRO A 60 -6.27 2.94 -13.02
N ILE A 61 -6.19 1.62 -13.12
CA ILE A 61 -6.29 0.87 -14.37
C ILE A 61 -7.64 0.16 -14.33
N PHE A 62 -8.57 0.57 -15.17
CA PHE A 62 -9.91 0.02 -15.24
C PHE A 62 -9.92 -1.29 -16.06
N ILE A 63 -10.65 -2.28 -15.58
CA ILE A 63 -10.77 -3.61 -16.15
C ILE A 63 -12.27 -3.92 -16.29
N THR A 64 -12.67 -4.32 -17.49
CA THR A 64 -14.04 -4.74 -17.78
C THR A 64 -14.09 -6.25 -17.86
N ALA A 65 -15.06 -6.86 -17.19
CA ALA A 65 -15.31 -8.31 -17.29
C ALA A 65 -16.03 -8.63 -18.61
N ASN A 66 -15.69 -9.78 -19.19
CA ASN A 66 -16.33 -10.27 -20.42
C ASN A 66 -17.52 -11.17 -20.11
#